data_AF-A0A3A0A0S5-F1
#
_entry.id   AF-A0A3A0A0S5-F1
#
_cell.length_a   1.000
_cell.length_b   1.000
_cell.length_c   1.000
_cell.angle_alpha   90.00
_cell.angle_beta   90.00
_cell.angle_gamma   90.00
#
_symmetry.space_group_name_H-M   'P 1'
#
loop_
_entity.id
_entity.type
_entity.pdbx_description
1 polymer ?
#
loop_
_entity_poly.entity_id
_entity_poly.type
_entity_poly.pdbx_seq_one_letter_code
_entity_poly.pdbx_strand_id
1 'polypeptide(L)'
;TANVAVHQGACPVFVDIDPHTLNIDPKLVERAITPRTKAILPVHFGGLPCDLDALQRIAGEHGLVIIEDAAHAVGARYRGKMR
;
A
#
# COMPACT_ATOMS: atom_id res chain seq x y z
N THR A 1 -8.08 -2.92 7.30
CA THR A 1 -6.62 -3.03 7.07
C THR A 1 -5.78 -2.92 8.34
N ALA A 2 -5.68 -1.77 9.03
CA ALA A 2 -4.70 -1.58 10.12
C ALA A 2 -4.82 -2.55 11.32
N ASN A 3 -6.02 -2.97 11.70
CA ASN A 3 -6.23 -3.86 12.86
C ASN A 3 -5.48 -5.19 12.76
N VAL A 4 -5.35 -5.77 11.56
CA VAL A 4 -4.64 -7.06 11.41
C VAL A 4 -3.17 -6.92 11.77
N ALA A 5 -2.55 -5.78 11.47
CA ALA A 5 -1.17 -5.51 11.85
C ALA A 5 -1.02 -5.46 13.38
N VAL A 6 -1.95 -4.78 14.07
CA VAL A 6 -1.97 -4.72 15.54
C VAL A 6 -2.19 -6.10 16.16
N HIS A 7 -3.10 -6.91 15.60
CA HIS A 7 -3.33 -8.28 16.06
C HIS A 7 -2.11 -9.20 15.90
N GLN A 8 -1.23 -8.92 14.93
CA GLN A 8 0.04 -9.63 14.74
C GLN A 8 1.20 -8.98 15.52
N GLY A 9 0.93 -8.05 16.44
CA GLY A 9 1.94 -7.38 17.25
C GLY A 9 2.80 -6.36 16.49
N ALA A 10 2.40 -5.98 15.27
CA ALA A 10 3.08 -4.93 14.52
C ALA A 10 2.58 -3.53 14.92
N CYS A 11 3.38 -2.50 14.61
CA CYS A 11 3.02 -1.10 14.82
C CYS A 11 2.71 -0.43 13.47
N PRO A 12 1.44 -0.10 13.18
CA PRO A 12 1.08 0.62 11.97
C PRO A 12 1.72 2.01 11.93
N VAL A 13 2.33 2.35 10.80
CA VAL A 13 2.75 3.72 10.48
C VAL A 13 1.80 4.23 9.42
N PHE A 14 0.94 5.18 9.77
CA PHE A 14 -0.02 5.75 8.84
C PHE A 14 0.68 6.75 7.91
N VAL A 15 0.26 6.71 6.65
CA VAL A 15 0.75 7.57 5.57
C VAL A 15 -0.46 8.21 4.91
N ASP A 16 -0.34 9.48 4.56
CA ASP A 16 -1.42 10.24 3.97
C ASP A 16 -1.69 9.81 2.51
N ILE A 17 -2.86 10.21 2.01
CA ILE A 17 -3.35 9.88 0.67
C ILE A 17 -3.03 10.99 -0.35
N ASP A 18 -3.06 10.63 -1.63
CA ASP A 18 -3.22 11.60 -2.71
C ASP A 18 -4.72 12.04 -2.75
N PRO A 19 -5.03 13.35 -2.65
CA PRO A 19 -6.41 13.82 -2.56
C PRO A 19 -7.23 13.61 -3.84
N HIS A 20 -6.60 13.36 -4.99
CA HIS A 20 -7.30 13.10 -6.25
C HIS A 20 -7.69 11.64 -6.43
N THR A 21 -6.87 10.72 -5.91
CA THR A 21 -7.12 9.27 -6.05
C THR A 21 -7.69 8.63 -4.79
N LEU A 22 -7.53 9.29 -3.64
CA LEU A 22 -7.85 8.79 -2.30
C LEU A 22 -7.05 7.53 -1.89
N ASN A 23 -6.05 7.17 -2.69
CA ASN A 23 -5.11 6.10 -2.39
C ASN A 23 -3.85 6.67 -1.70
N ILE A 24 -3.13 5.81 -0.99
CA ILE A 24 -1.87 6.16 -0.30
C ILE A 24 -0.87 6.81 -1.27
N ASP A 25 -0.24 7.93 -0.89
CA ASP A 25 0.75 8.62 -1.74
C ASP A 25 2.12 7.90 -1.66
N PRO A 26 2.62 7.30 -2.76
CA PRO A 26 3.91 6.60 -2.76
C PRO A 26 5.09 7.46 -2.30
N LYS A 27 5.09 8.78 -2.54
CA LYS A 27 6.16 9.68 -2.11
C LYS A 27 6.18 9.84 -0.58
N LEU A 28 5.01 9.84 0.04
CA LEU A 28 4.90 9.89 1.50
C LEU A 28 5.22 8.53 2.12
N VAL A 29 4.95 7.43 1.43
CA VAL A 29 5.37 6.07 1.84
C VAL A 29 6.89 6.02 1.96
N GLU A 30 7.61 6.42 0.91
CA GLU A 30 9.08 6.38 0.89
C GLU A 30 9.70 7.16 2.07
N ARG A 31 9.12 8.32 2.41
CA ARG A 31 9.55 9.15 3.56
C ARG A 31 9.24 8.53 4.93
N ALA A 32 8.21 7.69 5.02
CA ALA A 32 7.78 7.07 6.27
C ALA A 32 8.54 5.76 6.58
N ILE A 33 9.35 5.26 5.66
CA ILE A 33 10.12 4.04 5.85
C ILE A 33 11.19 4.25 6.93
N THR A 34 11.33 3.26 7.80
CA THR A 34 12.35 3.18 8.84
C THR A 34 13.02 1.80 8.81
N PRO A 35 14.14 1.58 9.53
CA PRO A 35 14.73 0.25 9.66
C PRO A 35 13.79 -0.82 10.26
N ARG A 36 12.70 -0.40 10.93
CA ARG A 36 11.69 -1.31 11.49
C ARG A 36 10.58 -1.65 10.49
N THR A 37 10.46 -0.94 9.38
CA THR A 37 9.41 -1.20 8.37
C THR A 37 9.64 -2.57 7.74
N LYS A 38 8.57 -3.35 7.59
CA LYS A 38 8.62 -4.72 7.00
C LYS A 38 7.66 -4.92 5.83
N ALA A 39 6.56 -4.16 5.79
CA ALA A 39 5.57 -4.27 4.74
C ALA A 39 4.87 -2.94 4.47
N ILE A 40 4.34 -2.80 3.27
CA ILE A 40 3.44 -1.73 2.84
C ILE A 40 2.07 -2.37 2.59
N LEU A 41 1.02 -1.82 3.21
CA LEU A 41 -0.36 -2.34 3.10
C LEU A 41 -1.25 -1.30 2.37
N PRO A 42 -1.14 -1.17 1.03
CA PRO A 42 -2.01 -0.26 0.28
C PRO A 42 -3.45 -0.76 0.25
N VAL A 43 -4.42 0.16 0.29
CA VAL A 43 -5.85 -0.12 0.12
C VAL A 43 -6.30 0.43 -1.21
N HIS A 44 -6.88 -0.40 -2.08
CA HIS A 44 -7.45 0.04 -3.35
C HIS A 44 -8.80 0.72 -3.13
N PHE A 45 -8.77 1.99 -2.75
CA PHE A 45 -9.94 2.72 -2.31
C PHE A 45 -10.95 2.90 -3.45
N GLY A 46 -12.24 2.69 -3.16
CA GLY A 46 -13.33 2.87 -4.13
C GLY A 46 -13.24 1.99 -5.39
N GLY A 47 -12.45 0.91 -5.35
CA GLY A 47 -12.20 0.06 -6.51
C GLY A 47 -11.11 0.56 -7.46
N LEU A 48 -10.48 1.70 -7.16
CA LEU A 48 -9.35 2.24 -7.90
C LEU A 48 -8.04 1.60 -7.39
N PRO A 49 -7.30 0.84 -8.24
CA PRO A 49 -6.00 0.32 -7.84
C PRO A 49 -5.03 1.45 -7.45
N CYS A 50 -4.21 1.20 -6.44
CA CYS A 50 -3.11 2.08 -6.08
C CYS A 50 -2.05 2.13 -7.19
N ASP A 51 -1.11 3.08 -7.11
CA ASP A 51 0.03 3.09 -8.01
C ASP A 51 1.02 1.95 -7.67
N LEU A 52 0.69 0.75 -8.13
CA LEU A 52 1.41 -0.48 -7.80
C LEU A 52 2.84 -0.48 -8.31
N ASP A 53 3.14 0.17 -9.43
CA ASP A 53 4.51 0.23 -9.93
C ASP A 53 5.40 1.12 -9.07
N ALA A 54 4.89 2.27 -8.62
CA ALA A 54 5.60 3.12 -7.68
C ALA A 54 5.84 2.41 -6.35
N LEU A 55 4.79 1.77 -5.80
CA LEU A 55 4.90 1.02 -4.56
C LEU A 55 5.82 -0.19 -4.68
N GLN A 56 5.78 -0.95 -5.78
CA GLN A 56 6.68 -2.10 -6.02
C GLN A 56 8.13 -1.67 -6.16
N ARG A 57 8.40 -0.53 -6.82
CA ARG A 57 9.75 0.04 -6.88
C ARG A 57 10.28 0.33 -5.46
N ILE A 58 9.52 1.09 -4.66
CA ILE A 58 9.89 1.44 -3.28
C ILE A 58 10.11 0.17 -2.45
N ALA A 59 9.18 -0.79 -2.54
CA ALA A 59 9.29 -2.05 -1.81
C ALA A 59 10.55 -2.83 -2.20
N GLY A 60 10.89 -2.88 -3.50
CA GLY A 60 12.10 -3.53 -4.00
C GLY A 60 13.38 -2.87 -3.50
N GLU A 61 13.46 -1.54 -3.52
CA GLU A 61 14.61 -0.77 -3.04
C GLU A 61 14.88 -0.96 -1.54
N HIS A 62 13.81 -1.15 -0.75
CA HIS A 62 13.89 -1.28 0.71
C HIS A 62 13.73 -2.72 1.22
N GLY A 63 13.59 -3.72 0.35
CA GLY A 63 13.36 -5.12 0.73
C GLY A 63 12.07 -5.34 1.52
N LEU A 64 11.00 -4.61 1.20
CA LEU A 64 9.71 -4.68 1.87
C LEU A 64 8.73 -5.59 1.11
N VAL A 65 7.74 -6.14 1.83
CA VAL A 65 6.63 -6.89 1.24
C VAL A 65 5.46 -5.94 0.96
N ILE A 66 4.74 -6.15 -0.15
CA ILE A 66 3.44 -5.49 -0.38
C ILE A 66 2.32 -6.47 -0.09
N ILE A 67 1.33 -6.05 0.69
CA ILE A 67 0.11 -6.80 0.97
C ILE A 67 -1.06 -5.92 0.55
N GLU A 68 -1.64 -6.20 -0.61
CA GLU A 68 -2.72 -5.41 -1.20
C GLU A 68 -4.06 -5.69 -0.49
N ASP A 69 -4.73 -4.65 0.00
CA ASP A 69 -6.12 -4.73 0.44
C ASP A 69 -7.04 -4.36 -0.73
N ALA A 70 -7.51 -5.40 -1.41
CA ALA A 70 -8.38 -5.32 -2.58
C ALA A 70 -9.87 -5.52 -2.23
N ALA A 71 -10.29 -5.37 -0.96
CA ALA A 71 -11.67 -5.62 -0.54
C ALA A 71 -12.71 -4.77 -1.29
N HIS A 72 -12.35 -3.53 -1.69
CA HIS A 72 -13.20 -2.66 -2.51
C HIS A 72 -12.97 -2.81 -4.02
N ALA A 73 -11.98 -3.59 -4.44
CA ALA A 73 -11.45 -3.60 -5.81
C ALA A 73 -11.57 -4.97 -6.50
N VAL A 74 -12.58 -5.75 -6.13
CA VAL A 74 -12.86 -7.04 -6.79
C VAL A 74 -13.07 -6.81 -8.29
N GLY A 75 -12.28 -7.49 -9.11
CA GLY A 75 -12.32 -7.39 -10.58
C GLY A 75 -11.59 -6.19 -11.18
N ALA A 76 -10.98 -5.31 -10.36
CA ALA A 76 -10.15 -4.23 -10.85
C ALA A 76 -8.92 -4.77 -11.59
N ARG A 77 -8.40 -3.96 -12.53
CA ARG A 77 -7.21 -4.29 -13.32
C ARG A 77 -6.20 -3.17 -13.22
N TYR A 78 -4.96 -3.53 -12.94
CA TYR A 78 -3.83 -2.61 -13.04
C TYR A 78 -3.03 -2.92 -14.31
N ARG A 79 -2.88 -1.93 -15.20
CA ARG A 79 -2.23 -2.11 -16.52
C ARG A 79 -2.76 -3.31 -17.31
N GLY A 80 -4.08 -3.48 -17.31
CA GLY A 80 -4.79 -4.56 -18.02
C GLY A 80 -4.75 -5.93 -17.33
N LYS A 81 -3.98 -6.10 -16.25
CA LYS A 81 -3.83 -7.36 -15.54
C LYS A 81 -4.63 -7.35 -14.24
N MET A 82 -5.25 -8.49 -13.94
CA MET A 82 -5.80 -8.77 -12.60
C MET A 82 -4.62 -9.19 -11.72
N ARG A 83 -4.53 -8.62 -10.51
CA ARG A 83 -3.50 -8.93 -9.52
C ARG A 83 -4.16 -9.30 -8.21
#